data_AF-A0A6N2X1T7-F1
#
_entry.id   AF-A0A6N2X1T7-F1
#
_cell.length_a   1.000
_cell.length_b   1.000
_cell.length_c   1.000
_cell.angle_alpha   90.00
_cell.angle_beta   90.00
_cell.angle_gamma   90.00
#
_symmetry.space_group_name_H-M   'P 1'
#
loop_
_entity.id
_entity.type
_entity.pdbx_description
1 polymer ?
#
loop_
_entity_poly.entity_id
_entity_poly.type
_entity_poly.pdbx_seq_one_letter_code
_entity_poly.pdbx_strand_id
1 'polypeptide(L)'
;MRKLKSLGLLFLSVICFSSCDWLFGHKDPVFHYTVYNLAIGFRDASGSDLVKGIGLKDRQSGVSMEDAKWGEVDSDQYRLDIMVDIPCWNWSNDTYDTPSRPATGPFEVKRPQLDIYYYDEICYLHNYFELPVEDCPDQRKLTYKLKCPYVFGDKEVHELVTYWDIPTEKPVPTTYAKCLRIEFGGDEFIPEKREEEGRGYWVVINWNGRE
;
A
#
# COMPACT_ATOMS: atom_id res chain seq x y z
N MET A 1 15.27 42.52 -51.44
CA MET A 1 15.61 41.63 -50.29
C MET A 1 15.34 42.23 -48.90
N ARG A 2 14.34 43.14 -48.74
CA ARG A 2 14.00 43.74 -47.42
C ARG A 2 12.70 43.19 -46.81
N LYS A 3 11.80 42.62 -47.62
CA LYS A 3 10.52 42.03 -47.17
C LYS A 3 10.62 40.58 -46.66
N LEU A 4 11.61 39.79 -47.09
CA LEU A 4 11.79 38.41 -46.59
C LEU A 4 12.35 38.36 -45.16
N LYS A 5 13.09 39.38 -44.72
CA LYS A 5 13.64 39.45 -43.35
C LYS A 5 12.56 39.73 -42.30
N SER A 6 11.45 40.37 -42.70
CA SER A 6 10.33 40.70 -41.80
C SER A 6 9.38 39.52 -41.55
N LEU A 7 9.28 38.58 -42.50
CA LEU A 7 8.42 37.39 -42.33
C LEU A 7 9.07 36.36 -41.39
N GLY A 8 10.40 36.21 -41.46
CA GLY A 8 11.16 35.31 -40.59
C GLY A 8 11.11 35.72 -39.11
N LEU A 9 11.09 37.02 -38.81
CA LEU A 9 10.94 37.51 -37.43
C LEU A 9 9.53 37.25 -36.85
N LEU A 10 8.50 37.27 -37.70
CA LEU A 10 7.12 36.99 -37.30
C LEU A 10 6.89 35.50 -37.01
N PHE A 11 7.58 34.60 -37.73
CA PHE A 11 7.58 33.17 -37.41
C PHE A 11 8.39 32.86 -36.15
N LEU A 12 9.52 33.55 -35.91
CA LEU A 12 10.29 33.36 -34.67
C LEU A 12 9.52 33.83 -33.43
N SER A 13 8.75 34.93 -33.53
CA SER A 13 7.96 35.41 -32.39
C SER A 13 6.81 34.46 -32.04
N VAL A 14 6.14 33.84 -33.02
CA VAL A 14 5.09 32.84 -32.74
C VAL A 14 5.64 31.60 -32.02
N ILE A 15 6.85 31.16 -32.38
CA ILE A 15 7.53 30.03 -31.70
C ILE A 15 7.91 30.39 -30.25
N CYS A 16 8.29 31.65 -30.00
CA CYS A 16 8.59 32.15 -28.65
C CYS A 16 7.34 32.46 -27.81
N PHE A 17 6.14 32.58 -28.41
CA PHE A 17 4.87 32.69 -27.68
C PHE A 17 4.18 31.34 -27.49
N SER A 18 4.52 30.30 -28.27
CA SER A 18 4.08 28.93 -28.01
C SER A 18 4.87 28.24 -26.88
N SER A 19 6.00 28.79 -26.44
CA SER A 19 6.72 28.32 -25.25
C SER A 19 6.13 28.83 -23.93
N CYS A 20 4.92 29.40 -23.96
CA CYS A 20 4.16 29.72 -22.77
C CYS A 20 3.43 28.47 -22.22
N ASP A 21 4.21 27.54 -21.66
CA ASP A 21 3.73 26.57 -20.65
C ASP A 21 3.20 27.27 -19.36
N TRP A 22 3.23 28.61 -19.32
CA TRP A 22 2.66 29.41 -18.24
C TRP A 22 1.14 29.60 -18.37
N LEU A 23 0.58 29.65 -19.60
CA LEU A 23 -0.85 29.95 -19.80
C LEU A 23 -1.77 28.77 -19.48
N PHE A 24 -1.24 27.56 -19.58
CA PHE A 24 -1.86 26.36 -19.05
C PHE A 24 -1.02 25.97 -17.84
N GLY A 25 -1.36 26.51 -16.66
CA GLY A 25 -0.81 25.96 -15.43
C GLY A 25 -1.05 24.47 -15.46
N HIS A 26 0.03 23.68 -15.65
CA HIS A 26 0.01 22.24 -15.50
C HIS A 26 -0.41 22.03 -14.04
N LYS A 27 -1.73 21.87 -13.83
CA LYS A 27 -2.19 21.17 -12.66
C LYS A 27 -1.62 19.78 -12.86
N ASP A 28 -0.62 19.43 -12.07
CA ASP A 28 -0.16 18.05 -11.98
C ASP A 28 -1.41 17.16 -11.95
N PRO A 29 -1.46 16.08 -12.75
CA PRO A 29 -2.61 15.19 -12.73
C PRO A 29 -2.84 14.76 -11.27
N VAL A 30 -4.01 15.13 -10.73
CA VAL A 30 -4.41 14.70 -9.40
C VAL A 30 -4.83 13.26 -9.54
N PHE A 31 -3.93 12.34 -9.21
CA PHE A 31 -4.23 10.93 -9.13
C PHE A 31 -5.01 10.65 -7.85
N HIS A 32 -6.07 9.87 -7.96
CA HIS A 32 -6.87 9.44 -6.81
C HIS A 32 -6.46 8.03 -6.44
N TYR A 33 -6.18 7.79 -5.16
CA TYR A 33 -5.79 6.47 -4.67
C TYR A 33 -6.79 5.93 -3.66
N THR A 34 -7.05 4.64 -3.71
CA THR A 34 -7.69 3.90 -2.61
C THR A 34 -6.62 3.20 -1.78
N VAL A 35 -6.62 3.46 -0.49
CA VAL A 35 -5.66 2.91 0.49
C VAL A 35 -6.30 1.78 1.30
N TYR A 36 -5.61 0.64 1.36
CA TYR A 36 -5.99 -0.60 2.03
C TYR A 36 -4.99 -0.90 3.16
N ASN A 37 -5.13 -0.17 4.26
CA ASN A 37 -4.25 -0.33 5.43
C ASN A 37 -4.84 -1.35 6.39
N LEU A 38 -4.06 -2.40 6.63
CA LEU A 38 -4.41 -3.47 7.54
C LEU A 38 -3.22 -3.80 8.45
N ALA A 39 -3.54 -4.03 9.71
CA ALA A 39 -2.60 -4.52 10.70
C ALA A 39 -3.13 -5.78 11.37
N ILE A 40 -2.32 -6.83 11.36
CA ILE A 40 -2.71 -8.18 11.78
C ILE A 40 -1.77 -8.64 12.88
N GLY A 41 -2.32 -8.85 14.07
CA GLY A 41 -1.64 -9.47 15.19
C GLY A 41 -1.96 -10.97 15.21
N PHE A 42 -1.03 -11.76 15.71
CA PHE A 42 -1.23 -13.20 15.90
C PHE A 42 -0.93 -13.58 17.35
N ARG A 43 -1.79 -14.40 17.95
CA ARG A 43 -1.59 -14.95 19.30
C ARG A 43 -1.71 -16.45 19.31
N ASP A 44 -0.93 -17.12 20.15
CA ASP A 44 -1.12 -18.56 20.38
C ASP A 44 -2.25 -18.85 21.39
N ALA A 45 -2.50 -20.14 21.67
CA ALA A 45 -3.48 -20.60 22.65
C ALA A 45 -3.26 -20.05 24.08
N SER A 46 -2.03 -19.66 24.43
CA SER A 46 -1.70 -19.05 25.72
C SER A 46 -1.94 -17.54 25.76
N GLY A 47 -2.28 -16.94 24.61
CA GLY A 47 -2.39 -15.50 24.43
C GLY A 47 -1.06 -14.79 24.15
N SER A 48 0.03 -15.55 23.93
CA SER A 48 1.34 -14.97 23.64
C SER A 48 1.38 -14.42 22.22
N ASP A 49 1.93 -13.22 22.07
CA ASP A 49 2.11 -12.55 20.78
C ASP A 49 3.15 -13.28 19.92
N LEU A 50 2.71 -13.74 18.74
CA LEU A 50 3.52 -14.50 17.80
C LEU A 50 4.30 -13.65 16.79
N VAL A 51 3.99 -12.35 16.70
CA VAL A 51 4.70 -11.36 15.86
C VAL A 51 5.86 -10.75 16.64
N LYS A 52 5.72 -10.65 17.96
CA LYS A 52 6.76 -10.13 18.85
C LYS A 52 8.08 -10.91 18.69
N GLY A 53 9.16 -10.17 18.45
CA GLY A 53 10.52 -10.73 18.32
C GLY A 53 10.98 -10.95 16.88
N ILE A 54 10.14 -10.71 15.88
CA ILE A 54 10.61 -10.58 14.49
C ILE A 54 11.55 -9.37 14.41
N GLY A 55 12.74 -9.57 13.85
CA GLY A 55 13.74 -8.52 13.66
C GLY A 55 13.37 -7.56 12.52
N LEU A 56 13.83 -6.30 12.64
CA LEU A 56 13.63 -5.28 11.61
C LEU A 56 14.92 -5.08 10.80
N LYS A 57 14.75 -4.95 9.48
CA LYS A 57 15.83 -4.63 8.54
C LYS A 57 16.14 -3.13 8.56
N ASP A 58 15.09 -2.31 8.50
CA ASP A 58 15.17 -0.86 8.68
C ASP A 58 14.17 -0.43 9.75
N ARG A 59 14.52 0.61 10.50
CA ARG A 59 13.74 1.06 11.65
C ARG A 59 13.84 2.56 11.82
N GLN A 60 13.05 3.07 12.76
CA GLN A 60 13.13 4.48 13.15
C GLN A 60 14.58 4.89 13.45
N SER A 61 15.06 5.90 12.71
CA SER A 61 16.42 6.40 12.85
C SER A 61 16.71 6.85 14.28
N GLY A 62 17.87 6.43 14.81
CA GLY A 62 18.30 6.76 16.18
C GLY A 62 17.63 5.97 17.30
N VAL A 63 16.75 5.01 16.99
CA VAL A 63 16.10 4.14 17.98
C VAL A 63 16.83 2.79 18.06
N SER A 64 16.93 2.24 19.27
CA SER A 64 17.48 0.89 19.48
C SER A 64 16.57 -0.18 18.85
N MET A 65 17.03 -1.42 18.73
CA MET A 65 16.14 -2.46 18.19
C MET A 65 14.98 -2.77 19.15
N GLU A 66 15.26 -2.72 20.45
CA GLU A 66 14.31 -3.07 21.52
C GLU A 66 13.24 -2.01 21.71
N ASP A 67 13.56 -0.74 21.42
CA ASP A 67 12.67 0.40 21.59
C ASP A 67 11.88 0.77 20.31
N ALA A 68 12.19 0.13 19.17
CA ALA A 68 11.57 0.47 17.91
C ALA A 68 10.09 0.05 17.91
N LYS A 69 9.21 1.04 17.77
CA LYS A 69 7.76 0.80 17.68
C LYS A 69 7.29 0.47 16.26
N TRP A 70 8.11 0.71 15.25
CA TRP A 70 7.80 0.36 13.87
C TRP A 70 9.07 0.18 13.04
N GLY A 71 8.97 -0.58 11.95
CA GLY A 71 10.04 -0.75 10.98
C GLY A 71 9.75 -1.84 9.94
N GLU A 72 10.56 -1.84 8.89
CA GLU A 72 10.47 -2.81 7.79
C GLU A 72 11.08 -4.14 8.21
N VAL A 73 10.42 -5.25 7.89
CA VAL A 73 10.98 -6.59 8.13
C VAL A 73 11.95 -6.99 7.01
N ASP A 74 12.75 -8.02 7.25
CA ASP A 74 13.61 -8.57 6.22
C ASP A 74 12.79 -9.25 5.11
N SER A 75 12.70 -8.58 3.95
CA SER A 75 11.94 -9.05 2.78
C SER A 75 12.46 -10.35 2.15
N ASP A 76 13.67 -10.79 2.49
CA ASP A 76 14.19 -12.10 2.09
C ASP A 76 13.62 -13.24 2.96
N GLN A 77 13.20 -12.93 4.19
CA GLN A 77 12.66 -13.89 5.16
C GLN A 77 11.13 -13.88 5.21
N TYR A 78 10.55 -12.69 5.12
CA TYR A 78 9.12 -12.45 5.29
C TYR A 78 8.58 -11.75 4.05
N ARG A 79 7.47 -12.25 3.52
CA ARG A 79 6.91 -11.71 2.28
C ARG A 79 5.41 -11.50 2.39
N LEU A 80 4.96 -10.36 1.90
CA LEU A 80 3.57 -10.06 1.65
C LEU A 80 3.37 -9.83 0.14
N ASP A 81 2.45 -10.58 -0.43
CA ASP A 81 1.94 -10.40 -1.78
C ASP A 81 0.45 -10.07 -1.65
N ILE A 82 -0.07 -9.07 -2.39
CA ILE A 82 -1.49 -8.69 -2.35
C ILE A 82 -2.06 -8.84 -3.75
N MET A 83 -3.10 -9.66 -3.89
CA MET A 83 -3.78 -9.92 -5.15
C MET A 83 -5.10 -9.16 -5.23
N VAL A 84 -5.31 -8.52 -6.37
CA VAL A 84 -6.60 -7.91 -6.74
C VAL A 84 -7.58 -9.00 -7.20
N ASP A 85 -8.85 -8.83 -6.87
CA ASP A 85 -9.91 -9.79 -7.25
C ASP A 85 -10.47 -9.49 -8.64
N ILE A 86 -10.54 -8.21 -9.00
CA ILE A 86 -11.01 -7.75 -10.31
C ILE A 86 -9.80 -7.33 -11.15
N PRO A 87 -9.75 -7.64 -12.46
CA PRO A 87 -8.68 -7.14 -13.32
C PRO A 87 -8.57 -5.62 -13.29
N CYS A 88 -7.38 -5.11 -13.04
CA CYS A 88 -7.04 -3.69 -13.19
C CYS A 88 -6.35 -3.44 -14.52
N TRP A 89 -6.39 -2.19 -14.99
CA TRP A 89 -5.71 -1.83 -16.24
C TRP A 89 -4.18 -1.98 -16.15
N ASN A 90 -3.60 -1.57 -15.01
CA ASN A 90 -2.14 -1.47 -14.85
C ASN A 90 -1.60 -2.24 -13.63
N TRP A 91 -2.38 -3.19 -13.11
CA TRP A 91 -1.97 -4.09 -12.04
C TRP A 91 -2.20 -5.53 -12.47
N SER A 92 -1.19 -6.37 -12.33
CA SER A 92 -1.26 -7.80 -12.57
C SER A 92 -0.91 -8.55 -11.28
N ASN A 93 -1.62 -9.66 -11.02
CA ASN A 93 -1.31 -10.51 -9.87
C ASN A 93 0.00 -11.30 -10.06
N ASP A 94 0.48 -11.39 -11.30
CA ASP A 94 1.76 -12.02 -11.65
C ASP A 94 2.91 -10.99 -11.74
N THR A 95 2.57 -9.71 -11.95
CA THR A 95 3.52 -8.61 -12.10
C THR A 95 3.00 -7.31 -11.46
N TYR A 96 3.74 -6.78 -10.49
CA TYR A 96 3.37 -5.62 -9.67
C TYR A 96 3.55 -4.27 -10.40
N ASP A 97 3.12 -4.16 -11.66
CA ASP A 97 3.55 -3.11 -12.60
C ASP A 97 2.96 -1.70 -12.35
N THR A 98 2.30 -1.44 -11.21
CA THR A 98 1.75 -0.10 -10.96
C THR A 98 2.83 0.94 -10.67
N PRO A 99 2.78 2.12 -11.31
CA PRO A 99 3.66 3.23 -10.99
C PRO A 99 3.36 3.74 -9.58
N SER A 100 4.36 3.65 -8.70
CA SER A 100 4.25 4.06 -7.29
C SER A 100 3.99 5.56 -7.05
N ARG A 101 3.99 6.42 -8.09
CA ARG A 101 3.77 7.90 -8.06
C ARG A 101 4.03 8.55 -9.44
N PRO A 102 3.72 9.85 -9.68
CA PRO A 102 3.50 10.38 -11.03
C PRO A 102 4.75 10.37 -11.94
N ALA A 103 4.48 10.32 -13.24
CA ALA A 103 5.35 10.06 -14.38
C ALA A 103 6.47 11.09 -14.65
N THR A 104 7.36 11.35 -13.68
CA THR A 104 8.54 12.21 -13.88
C THR A 104 9.88 11.57 -13.46
N GLY A 105 9.90 10.28 -13.15
CA GLY A 105 11.12 9.52 -12.85
C GLY A 105 11.01 8.05 -13.27
N PRO A 106 12.11 7.28 -13.24
CA PRO A 106 12.07 5.85 -13.55
C PRO A 106 11.05 5.15 -12.65
N PHE A 107 10.14 4.40 -13.26
CA PHE A 107 9.05 3.71 -12.59
C PHE A 107 9.59 2.57 -11.72
N GLU A 108 9.83 2.82 -10.44
CA GLU A 108 10.10 1.73 -9.50
C GLU A 108 8.77 1.12 -9.06
N VAL A 109 8.52 -0.08 -9.56
CA VAL A 109 7.53 -1.03 -9.05
C VAL A 109 7.89 -1.36 -7.60
N LYS A 110 7.04 -1.00 -6.65
CA LYS A 110 7.22 -1.38 -5.25
C LYS A 110 6.20 -2.46 -4.90
N ARG A 111 6.70 -3.66 -4.57
CA ARG A 111 5.88 -4.70 -3.94
C ARG A 111 5.23 -4.14 -2.67
N PRO A 112 4.08 -4.70 -2.24
CA PRO A 112 3.50 -4.35 -0.95
C PRO A 112 4.54 -4.45 0.16
N GLN A 113 4.70 -3.35 0.91
CA GLN A 113 5.61 -3.31 2.04
C GLN A 113 4.99 -4.07 3.22
N LEU A 114 5.81 -4.89 3.88
CA LEU A 114 5.46 -5.54 5.13
C LEU A 114 6.30 -4.90 6.24
N ASP A 115 5.60 -4.30 7.19
CA ASP A 115 6.20 -3.65 8.34
C ASP A 115 5.73 -4.34 9.62
N ILE A 116 6.43 -4.06 10.71
CA ILE A 116 5.93 -4.30 12.05
C ILE A 116 5.51 -2.98 12.66
N TYR A 117 4.39 -3.03 13.39
CA TYR A 117 3.90 -1.94 14.21
C TYR A 117 3.62 -2.44 15.62
N TYR A 118 4.14 -1.76 16.62
CA TYR A 118 3.91 -2.05 18.04
C TYR A 118 2.95 -1.02 18.63
N TYR A 119 1.81 -1.50 19.10
CA TYR A 119 0.78 -0.66 19.70
C TYR A 119 0.04 -1.44 20.79
N ASP A 120 -0.21 -0.79 21.93
CA ASP A 120 -0.97 -1.36 23.05
C ASP A 120 -0.49 -2.76 23.45
N GLU A 121 0.83 -2.89 23.63
CA GLU A 121 1.52 -4.13 24.03
C GLU A 121 1.45 -5.30 23.05
N ILE A 122 0.98 -5.05 21.81
CA ILE A 122 0.87 -6.05 20.75
C ILE A 122 1.68 -5.60 19.53
N CYS A 123 2.43 -6.53 18.96
CA CYS A 123 3.08 -6.40 17.65
C CYS A 123 2.13 -6.87 16.55
N TYR A 124 2.07 -6.09 15.47
CA TYR A 124 1.25 -6.37 14.31
C TYR A 124 2.11 -6.38 13.07
N LEU A 125 1.79 -7.28 12.16
CA LEU A 125 2.22 -7.19 10.76
C LEU A 125 1.33 -6.15 10.09
N HIS A 126 1.93 -5.07 9.61
CA HIS A 126 1.24 -3.93 9.00
C HIS A 126 1.63 -3.80 7.53
N ASN A 127 0.66 -3.40 6.70
CA ASN A 127 0.92 -3.02 5.32
C ASN A 127 0.39 -1.61 5.03
N TYR A 128 1.11 -0.90 4.17
CA TYR A 128 0.57 0.24 3.44
C TYR A 128 0.42 -0.16 1.97
N PHE A 129 -0.82 -0.21 1.49
CA PHE A 129 -1.13 -0.59 0.12
C PHE A 129 -2.09 0.39 -0.52
N GLU A 130 -1.75 0.89 -1.71
CA GLU A 130 -2.56 1.86 -2.44
C GLU A 130 -2.76 1.41 -3.89
N LEU A 131 -3.97 1.60 -4.40
CA LEU A 131 -4.31 1.34 -5.80
C LEU A 131 -4.87 2.62 -6.43
N PRO A 132 -4.46 2.97 -7.66
CA PRO A 132 -5.04 4.10 -8.37
C PRO A 132 -6.50 3.82 -8.74
N VAL A 133 -7.40 4.74 -8.39
CA VAL A 133 -8.85 4.60 -8.59
C VAL A 133 -9.19 4.51 -10.07
N GLU A 134 -8.46 5.24 -10.92
CA GLU A 134 -8.69 5.25 -12.36
C GLU A 134 -8.39 3.89 -13.02
N ASP A 135 -7.42 3.12 -12.50
CA ASP A 135 -7.06 1.80 -13.06
C ASP A 135 -7.70 0.63 -12.29
N CYS A 136 -8.02 0.84 -11.01
CA CYS A 136 -8.53 -0.17 -10.07
C CYS A 136 -9.74 0.38 -9.26
N PRO A 137 -10.87 0.76 -9.90
CA PRO A 137 -11.92 1.55 -9.26
C PRO A 137 -12.73 0.82 -8.17
N ASP A 138 -12.76 -0.52 -8.18
CA ASP A 138 -13.74 -1.29 -7.39
C ASP A 138 -13.14 -2.52 -6.70
N GLN A 139 -11.91 -2.43 -6.18
CA GLN A 139 -11.26 -3.53 -5.47
C GLN A 139 -11.82 -3.74 -4.06
N ARG A 140 -13.05 -4.25 -3.97
CA ARG A 140 -13.74 -4.55 -2.69
C ARG A 140 -13.30 -5.86 -2.04
N LYS A 141 -12.45 -6.62 -2.70
CA LYS A 141 -11.91 -7.88 -2.20
C LYS A 141 -10.44 -7.97 -2.58
N LEU A 142 -9.59 -8.30 -1.62
CA LEU A 142 -8.15 -8.49 -1.81
C LEU A 142 -7.71 -9.78 -1.13
N THR A 143 -6.80 -10.52 -1.77
CA THR A 143 -6.20 -11.72 -1.18
C THR A 143 -4.76 -11.42 -0.78
N TYR A 144 -4.48 -11.52 0.50
CA TYR A 144 -3.16 -11.30 1.10
C TYR A 144 -2.48 -12.65 1.23
N LYS A 145 -1.34 -12.80 0.56
CA LYS A 145 -0.49 -13.99 0.58
C LYS A 145 0.71 -13.70 1.47
N LEU A 146 0.67 -14.22 2.69
CA LEU A 146 1.65 -13.97 3.72
C LEU A 146 2.57 -15.18 3.90
N LYS A 147 3.86 -15.00 3.64
CA LYS A 147 4.91 -15.95 4.02
C LYS A 147 5.62 -15.42 5.25
N CYS A 148 5.30 -16.00 6.42
CA CYS A 148 5.91 -15.59 7.68
C CYS A 148 6.28 -16.80 8.55
N PRO A 149 7.45 -17.43 8.32
CA PRO A 149 7.84 -18.61 9.06
C PRO A 149 7.95 -18.42 10.56
N TYR A 150 8.26 -17.20 10.98
CA TYR A 150 8.31 -16.86 12.41
C TYR A 150 6.94 -16.98 13.06
N VAL A 151 5.88 -16.43 12.45
CA VAL A 151 4.52 -16.50 13.00
C VAL A 151 3.97 -17.92 12.90
N PHE A 152 4.06 -18.54 11.72
CA PHE A 152 3.34 -19.79 11.44
C PHE A 152 4.09 -21.05 11.85
N GLY A 153 5.43 -21.02 11.95
CA GLY A 153 6.25 -22.18 12.25
C GLY A 153 6.60 -23.04 11.03
N ASP A 154 6.09 -22.69 9.84
CA ASP A 154 6.31 -23.40 8.58
C ASP A 154 6.87 -22.46 7.48
N LYS A 155 7.11 -22.97 6.28
CA LYS A 155 7.58 -22.15 5.13
C LYS A 155 6.49 -21.89 4.09
N GLU A 156 5.25 -22.26 4.41
CA GLU A 156 4.11 -22.16 3.52
C GLU A 156 3.65 -20.71 3.38
N VAL A 157 2.87 -20.46 2.33
CA VAL A 157 2.18 -19.19 2.13
C VAL A 157 0.78 -19.33 2.69
N HIS A 158 0.46 -18.46 3.63
CA HIS A 158 -0.82 -18.41 4.30
C HIS A 158 -1.68 -17.31 3.66
N GLU A 159 -2.92 -17.64 3.30
CA GLU A 159 -3.81 -16.73 2.58
C GLU A 159 -4.84 -16.12 3.53
N LEU A 160 -4.98 -14.78 3.49
CA LEU A 160 -6.06 -14.05 4.12
C LEU A 160 -6.90 -13.39 3.02
N VAL A 161 -8.21 -13.57 3.04
CA VAL A 161 -9.12 -12.87 2.13
C VAL A 161 -9.79 -11.73 2.87
N THR A 162 -9.71 -10.53 2.32
CA THR A 162 -10.19 -9.30 2.98
C THR A 162 -11.26 -8.64 2.14
N TYR A 163 -12.28 -8.11 2.80
CA TYR A 163 -13.45 -7.49 2.16
C TYR A 163 -13.55 -6.03 2.59
N TRP A 164 -13.74 -5.15 1.62
CA TRP A 164 -13.59 -3.71 1.77
C TRP A 164 -14.79 -2.95 1.22
N ASP A 165 -15.18 -1.90 1.94
CA ASP A 165 -16.07 -0.86 1.44
C ASP A 165 -15.22 0.34 1.01
N ILE A 166 -15.42 0.80 -0.22
CA ILE A 166 -14.68 1.94 -0.78
C ILE A 166 -15.61 3.15 -0.76
N PRO A 167 -15.34 4.18 0.08
CA PRO A 167 -16.17 5.38 0.11
C PRO A 167 -16.27 6.02 -1.27
N THR A 168 -17.50 6.29 -1.71
CA THR A 168 -17.79 6.91 -3.02
C THR A 168 -17.96 8.42 -2.93
N GLU A 169 -17.54 9.05 -1.82
CA GLU A 169 -17.68 10.48 -1.62
C GLU A 169 -16.76 11.27 -2.57
N LYS A 170 -17.01 12.58 -2.69
CA LYS A 170 -16.38 13.51 -3.65
C LYS A 170 -14.89 13.22 -3.86
N PRO A 171 -14.36 13.40 -5.09
CA PRO A 171 -12.97 13.08 -5.39
C PRO A 171 -12.03 13.80 -4.44
N VAL A 172 -11.43 13.04 -3.53
CA VAL A 172 -10.33 13.43 -2.67
C VAL A 172 -9.09 12.67 -3.15
N PRO A 173 -7.89 13.26 -3.09
CA PRO A 173 -6.67 12.63 -3.61
C PRO A 173 -6.40 11.22 -3.04
N THR A 174 -6.91 10.95 -1.83
CA THR A 174 -6.73 9.67 -1.15
C THR A 174 -8.00 9.28 -0.43
N THR A 175 -8.54 8.11 -0.78
CA THR A 175 -9.69 7.47 -0.13
C THR A 175 -9.20 6.28 0.68
N TYR A 176 -9.60 6.19 1.95
CA TYR A 176 -9.24 5.04 2.79
C TYR A 176 -10.38 4.04 2.76
N ALA A 177 -10.11 2.83 2.25
CA ALA A 177 -11.09 1.77 2.24
C ALA A 177 -11.38 1.29 3.68
N LYS A 178 -12.63 0.87 3.91
CA LYS A 178 -13.08 0.32 5.18
C LYS A 178 -13.04 -1.21 5.13
N CYS A 179 -12.17 -1.82 5.93
CA CYS A 179 -12.16 -3.28 6.06
C CYS A 179 -13.41 -3.72 6.82
N LEU A 180 -14.20 -4.59 6.22
CA LEU A 180 -15.45 -5.09 6.78
C LEU A 180 -15.28 -6.46 7.43
N ARG A 181 -14.45 -7.31 6.82
CA ARG A 181 -14.30 -8.72 7.18
C ARG A 181 -12.99 -9.26 6.66
N ILE A 182 -12.41 -10.20 7.40
CA ILE A 182 -11.21 -10.95 7.04
C ILE A 182 -11.53 -12.43 7.22
N GLU A 183 -11.21 -13.24 6.22
CA GLU A 183 -11.28 -14.70 6.27
C GLU A 183 -9.85 -15.26 6.35
N PHE A 184 -9.60 -16.14 7.33
CA PHE A 184 -8.31 -16.79 7.53
C PHE A 184 -8.49 -18.17 8.15
N GLY A 185 -7.87 -19.20 7.58
CA GLY A 185 -7.92 -20.56 8.13
C GLY A 185 -9.33 -21.19 8.19
N GLY A 186 -10.30 -20.65 7.44
CA GLY A 186 -11.71 -21.06 7.49
C GLY A 186 -12.56 -20.28 8.50
N ASP A 187 -11.96 -19.43 9.30
CA ASP A 187 -12.64 -18.56 10.27
C ASP A 187 -12.81 -17.13 9.72
N GLU A 188 -13.79 -16.42 10.27
CA GLU A 188 -14.09 -15.03 9.95
C GLU A 188 -13.76 -14.10 11.12
N PHE A 189 -13.14 -12.96 10.80
CA PHE A 189 -12.75 -11.93 11.76
C PHE A 189 -13.31 -10.57 11.32
N ILE A 190 -13.82 -9.80 12.28
CA ILE A 190 -14.26 -8.42 12.06
C ILE A 190 -13.17 -7.50 12.58
N PRO A 191 -12.51 -6.73 11.70
CA PRO A 191 -11.45 -5.84 12.12
C PRO A 191 -12.03 -4.58 12.76
N GLU A 192 -11.25 -4.00 13.67
CA GLU A 192 -11.63 -2.81 14.41
C GLU A 192 -10.90 -1.58 13.87
N LYS A 193 -11.59 -0.44 13.89
CA LYS A 193 -10.97 0.86 13.66
C LYS A 193 -10.51 1.42 15.00
N ARG A 194 -9.26 1.85 15.10
CA ARG A 194 -8.73 2.49 16.32
C ARG A 194 -8.73 4.02 16.15
N GLU A 195 -9.23 4.73 17.16
CA GLU A 195 -9.51 6.17 17.09
C GLU A 195 -8.26 7.05 16.97
N GLU A 196 -7.12 6.61 17.53
CA GLU A 196 -5.89 7.42 17.58
C GLU A 196 -5.10 7.46 16.25
N GLU A 197 -5.29 6.47 15.37
CA GLU A 197 -4.51 6.35 14.12
C GLU A 197 -5.34 6.42 12.85
N GLY A 198 -6.67 6.32 12.96
CA GLY A 198 -7.70 6.82 12.03
C GLY A 198 -7.74 6.28 10.60
N ARG A 199 -6.67 5.63 10.11
CA ARG A 199 -6.39 5.39 8.68
C ARG A 199 -6.13 3.92 8.33
N GLY A 200 -6.31 3.00 9.28
CA GLY A 200 -6.15 1.57 9.07
C GLY A 200 -7.05 0.74 9.98
N TYR A 201 -7.13 -0.56 9.67
CA TYR A 201 -7.94 -1.54 10.38
C TYR A 201 -7.04 -2.54 11.09
N TRP A 202 -7.48 -2.98 12.27
CA TRP A 202 -6.69 -3.85 13.15
C TRP A 202 -7.45 -5.12 13.45
N VAL A 203 -6.76 -6.25 13.47
CA VAL A 203 -7.32 -7.53 13.90
C VAL A 203 -6.26 -8.32 14.67
N VAL A 204 -6.70 -9.10 15.65
CA VAL A 204 -5.86 -10.10 16.31
C VAL A 204 -6.45 -11.47 16.05
N ILE A 205 -5.65 -12.35 15.45
CA ILE A 205 -6.01 -13.71 15.08
C ILE A 205 -5.38 -14.68 16.08
N ASN A 206 -6.18 -15.58 16.65
CA ASN A 206 -5.65 -16.68 17.45
C ASN A 206 -5.20 -17.80 16.52
N TRP A 207 -3.90 -18.08 16.48
CA TRP A 207 -3.27 -19.10 15.66
C TRP A 207 -2.73 -20.24 16.50
N ASN A 208 -3.30 -21.43 16.32
CA ASN A 208 -2.93 -22.65 17.06
C ASN A 208 -2.16 -23.66 16.21
N GLY A 209 -1.78 -23.32 14.98
CA GLY A 209 -1.17 -24.27 14.02
C GLY A 209 0.34 -24.49 14.18
N ARG A 210 0.97 -24.00 15.25
CA ARG A 210 2.36 -24.37 15.60
C ARG A 210 2.33 -25.73 16.33
N GLU A 211 2.23 -26.82 15.58
CA GLU A 211 2.49 -28.17 16.10
C GLU A 211 3.96 -28.57 15.92
#